data_AF-A0A812T530-F1
#
_entry.id   AF-A0A812T530-F1
#
_cell.length_a   1.000
_cell.length_b   1.000
_cell.length_c   1.000
_cell.angle_alpha   90.00
_cell.angle_beta   90.00
_cell.angle_gamma   90.00
#
_symmetry.space_group_name_H-M   'P 1'
#
loop_
_entity.id
_entity.type
_entity.pdbx_description
1 polymer ?
#
loop_
_entity_poly.entity_id
_entity_poly.type
_entity_poly.pdbx_seq_one_letter_code
_entity_poly.pdbx_strand_id
1 'polypeptide(L)'
;MGSTMSRAVLSACLLPPCILHLQGCGKPKEACIKGDKACKELHELLRETDLNCPKHPDSRFIGPPRLTVVGETCSAVEFLYKGGLPVVYTYARQAKDSEFTDEWGGGLPPMDLSEETAAGGEELWKNVPFDPKIRRYRTMMYKLPPHKAFEVKLSDQDDAPFEGFNFSCPSKPRISDAVPFKPQRPYDLKLHRTDPRINKKNDEGSVCIDLHWAHPHTELNLLPDDTYFRIFTTYDEEDAVLFCEDTVGARNRTCGVPMRTATSQSSLSFATICGLWPKRRVVFTVEAFSCDGESVSTNMTAMTPPGAPTFTAALVTHPASQASSAGFWPKAIIDWIPQYDELIIGHAIYLALKGIGAMKLLCWMPFHKDGKGYLELPIVHKNHTHSRDAATLRDYDQRYHVHQEQQILVATRSVANLTRPDRLRDPGPDENLESPVSEYSMGNWLIMERYVKCLTSFSAVNPSYVSKPVELSWTEEQSMMLYD
;
A
#
# COMPACT_ATOMS: atom_id res chain seq x y z
N MET A 1 79.38 -37.70 35.00
CA MET A 1 78.61 -36.59 35.57
C MET A 1 78.11 -35.77 34.41
N GLY A 2 76.87 -35.60 34.01
CA GLY A 2 75.49 -36.05 34.28
C GLY A 2 74.70 -35.39 33.12
N SER A 3 73.45 -35.64 32.76
CA SER A 3 72.37 -36.54 33.16
C SER A 3 71.28 -36.32 32.09
N THR A 4 70.61 -37.38 31.69
CA THR A 4 69.44 -37.42 30.79
C THR A 4 68.16 -36.85 31.43
N MET A 5 67.20 -36.42 30.60
CA MET A 5 65.75 -36.78 30.60
C MET A 5 65.00 -35.87 29.58
N SER A 6 64.49 -36.35 28.45
CA SER A 6 63.23 -37.09 28.19
C SER A 6 61.95 -36.46 28.75
N ARG A 7 61.07 -35.97 27.84
CA ARG A 7 59.68 -36.44 27.69
C ARG A 7 58.96 -35.81 26.49
N ALA A 8 58.45 -36.69 25.63
CA ALA A 8 57.37 -36.45 24.68
C ALA A 8 56.02 -36.41 25.40
N VAL A 9 55.07 -35.60 24.91
CA VAL A 9 53.62 -35.84 25.05
C VAL A 9 52.92 -35.43 23.75
N LEU A 10 52.11 -36.34 23.23
CA LEU A 10 51.24 -36.21 22.05
C LEU A 10 50.14 -35.15 22.25
N SER A 11 49.73 -34.51 21.15
CA SER A 11 48.34 -34.06 20.95
C SER A 11 48.10 -33.95 19.43
N ALA A 12 47.65 -35.03 18.79
CA ALA A 12 46.23 -35.35 18.55
C ALA A 12 45.61 -34.49 17.42
N CYS A 13 45.54 -35.10 16.23
CA CYS A 13 44.64 -34.71 15.15
C CYS A 13 43.20 -34.63 15.67
N LEU A 14 42.55 -33.47 15.49
CA LEU A 14 41.10 -33.34 15.61
C LEU A 14 40.61 -32.44 14.46
N LEU A 15 40.27 -33.07 13.34
CA LEU A 15 39.32 -32.56 12.36
C LEU A 15 38.16 -33.59 12.30
N PRO A 16 36.89 -33.18 12.42
CA PRO A 16 35.76 -34.07 12.21
C PRO A 16 35.51 -34.31 10.70
N PRO A 17 34.79 -35.40 10.32
CA PRO A 17 34.84 -35.94 8.97
C PRO A 17 33.89 -35.24 8.01
N CYS A 18 34.41 -34.82 6.85
CA CYS A 18 33.58 -34.50 5.69
C CYS A 18 32.92 -35.78 5.17
N ILE A 19 31.61 -35.91 5.38
CA ILE A 19 30.77 -36.84 4.63
C ILE A 19 30.06 -36.02 3.54
N LEU A 20 30.53 -36.16 2.30
CA LEU A 20 29.76 -35.85 1.10
C LEU A 20 30.06 -36.95 0.09
N HIS A 21 29.18 -37.96 0.06
CA HIS A 21 29.11 -38.93 -1.03
C HIS A 21 28.62 -38.21 -2.29
N LEU A 22 29.55 -37.82 -3.16
CA LEU A 22 29.24 -37.55 -4.56
C LEU A 22 29.35 -38.88 -5.33
N GLN A 23 28.22 -39.36 -5.83
CA GLN A 23 28.12 -40.47 -6.76
C GLN A 23 28.94 -40.12 -8.02
N GLY A 24 30.10 -40.76 -8.19
CA GLY A 24 30.94 -40.58 -9.37
C GLY A 24 32.39 -41.02 -9.23
N CYS A 25 32.95 -41.05 -8.02
CA CYS A 25 34.31 -41.56 -7.80
C CYS A 25 34.27 -43.03 -7.36
N GLY A 26 34.15 -43.94 -8.32
CA GLY A 26 34.22 -45.37 -8.08
C GLY A 26 35.63 -45.84 -7.73
N LYS A 27 35.97 -45.87 -6.43
CA LYS A 27 36.70 -46.92 -5.68
C LYS A 27 37.32 -46.36 -4.37
N PRO A 28 37.41 -47.15 -3.28
CA PRO A 28 37.59 -46.61 -1.92
C PRO A 28 39.04 -46.35 -1.47
N LYS A 29 40.04 -46.25 -2.37
CA LYS A 29 41.46 -46.23 -1.96
C LYS A 29 42.41 -45.34 -2.77
N GLU A 30 41.93 -44.37 -3.52
CA GLU A 30 42.81 -43.38 -4.14
C GLU A 30 42.47 -42.01 -3.56
N ALA A 31 43.30 -41.56 -2.61
CA ALA A 31 43.28 -40.19 -2.12
C ALA A 31 43.54 -39.25 -3.30
N CYS A 32 42.74 -38.18 -3.43
CA CYS A 32 43.01 -37.10 -4.37
C CYS A 32 44.48 -36.67 -4.23
N ILE A 33 45.28 -36.92 -5.27
CA ILE A 33 46.68 -36.54 -5.27
C ILE A 33 46.75 -35.03 -5.50
N LYS A 34 47.49 -34.34 -4.63
CA LYS A 34 47.76 -32.91 -4.73
C LYS A 34 48.34 -32.58 -6.11
N GLY A 35 47.55 -31.95 -6.98
CA GLY A 35 47.94 -31.60 -8.35
C GLY A 35 47.00 -32.08 -9.45
N ASP A 36 45.96 -32.86 -9.13
CA ASP A 36 45.01 -33.35 -10.14
C ASP A 36 44.10 -32.22 -10.66
N LYS A 37 43.88 -32.18 -11.97
CA LYS A 37 43.23 -31.06 -12.67
C LYS A 37 41.78 -30.87 -12.21
N ALA A 38 41.06 -31.97 -11.93
CA ALA A 38 39.71 -31.96 -11.37
C ALA A 38 39.65 -31.45 -9.92
N CYS A 39 40.69 -31.72 -9.13
CA CYS A 39 40.79 -31.22 -7.76
C CYS A 39 41.15 -29.72 -7.74
N LYS A 40 41.91 -29.27 -8.76
CA LYS A 40 42.25 -27.86 -8.99
C LYS A 40 41.04 -27.07 -9.50
N GLU A 41 40.29 -27.62 -10.45
CA GLU A 41 39.04 -27.06 -10.95
C GLU A 41 37.97 -27.03 -9.85
N LEU A 42 37.86 -28.06 -9.01
CA LEU A 42 36.95 -28.04 -7.84
C LEU A 42 37.41 -27.05 -6.76
N HIS A 43 38.72 -26.91 -6.51
CA HIS A 43 39.24 -25.89 -5.61
C HIS A 43 39.11 -24.47 -6.16
N GLU A 44 39.22 -24.28 -7.47
CA GLU A 44 38.96 -23.02 -8.17
C GLU A 44 37.46 -22.70 -8.14
N LEU A 45 36.58 -23.68 -8.36
CA LEU A 45 35.13 -23.52 -8.23
C LEU A 45 34.71 -23.21 -6.78
N LEU A 46 35.33 -23.86 -5.78
CA LEU A 46 35.14 -23.61 -4.35
C LEU A 46 35.75 -22.27 -3.89
N ARG A 47 36.82 -21.80 -4.55
CA ARG A 47 37.38 -20.45 -4.37
C ARG A 47 36.51 -19.38 -4.99
N GLU A 48 35.95 -19.63 -6.17
CA GLU A 48 35.05 -18.70 -6.87
C GLU A 48 33.68 -18.60 -6.20
N THR A 49 33.25 -19.65 -5.49
CA THR A 49 32.00 -19.65 -4.69
C THR A 49 32.14 -19.06 -3.28
N ASP A 50 33.29 -18.49 -2.90
CA ASP A 50 33.45 -17.72 -1.64
C ASP A 50 32.98 -18.47 -0.37
N LEU A 51 33.09 -19.80 -0.37
CA LEU A 51 32.69 -20.68 0.74
C LEU A 51 33.76 -20.82 1.84
N ASN A 52 34.85 -20.04 1.78
CA ASN A 52 35.99 -20.11 2.71
C ASN A 52 35.80 -19.36 4.04
N CYS A 53 34.58 -18.94 4.33
CA CYS A 53 34.24 -18.48 5.67
C CYS A 53 33.95 -19.70 6.56
N PRO A 54 34.46 -19.76 7.79
CA PRO A 54 34.16 -20.85 8.70
C PRO A 54 32.66 -20.86 8.97
N LYS A 55 31.92 -21.72 8.24
CA LYS A 55 30.51 -21.97 8.52
C LYS A 55 30.43 -22.53 9.94
N HIS A 56 29.84 -21.76 10.85
CA HIS A 56 29.43 -22.34 12.11
C HIS A 56 28.37 -23.42 11.78
N PRO A 57 28.51 -24.67 12.27
CA PRO A 57 27.65 -25.79 11.88
C PRO A 57 26.16 -25.56 12.14
N ASP A 58 25.84 -24.61 13.02
CA ASP A 58 24.47 -24.29 13.43
C ASP A 58 23.88 -23.05 12.75
N SER A 59 24.66 -22.30 11.95
CA SER A 59 24.14 -21.11 11.26
C SER A 59 23.12 -21.51 10.19
N ARG A 60 21.95 -20.87 10.23
CA ARG A 60 20.87 -21.06 9.23
C ARG A 60 21.09 -20.24 7.96
N PHE A 61 22.05 -19.32 7.95
CA PHE A 61 22.45 -18.55 6.77
C PHE A 61 23.28 -19.39 5.81
N ILE A 62 22.96 -19.30 4.51
CA ILE A 62 23.64 -20.08 3.47
C ILE A 62 24.53 -19.16 2.65
N GLY A 63 25.83 -19.19 2.97
CA GLY A 63 26.84 -18.37 2.30
C GLY A 63 26.86 -16.92 2.80
N PRO A 64 27.69 -16.06 2.19
CA PRO A 64 27.73 -14.64 2.50
C PRO A 64 26.49 -13.92 1.95
N PRO A 65 25.97 -12.89 2.66
CA PRO A 65 24.93 -12.03 2.14
C PRO A 65 25.47 -11.21 0.95
N ARG A 66 24.58 -10.87 0.03
CA ARG A 66 24.88 -10.11 -1.18
C ARG A 66 24.30 -8.70 -1.08
N LEU A 67 25.16 -7.73 -1.33
CA LEU A 67 24.76 -6.34 -1.55
C LEU A 67 24.40 -6.19 -3.02
N THR A 68 23.14 -5.91 -3.33
CA THR A 68 22.63 -5.83 -4.71
C THR A 68 22.62 -4.40 -5.22
N VAL A 69 21.82 -3.54 -4.59
CA VAL A 69 21.75 -2.10 -4.86
C VAL A 69 22.36 -1.37 -3.66
N VAL A 70 23.24 -0.42 -3.93
CA VAL A 70 23.96 0.36 -2.92
C VAL A 70 23.77 1.83 -3.29
N GLY A 71 23.18 2.61 -2.40
CA GLY A 71 23.07 4.06 -2.51
C GLY A 71 24.15 4.75 -1.69
N GLU A 72 23.93 6.03 -1.44
CA GLU A 72 24.84 6.82 -0.63
C GLU A 72 24.75 6.41 0.85
N THR A 73 23.51 6.24 1.35
CA THR A 73 23.21 6.00 2.76
C THR A 73 22.42 4.72 3.03
N CYS A 74 22.10 3.94 2.00
CA CYS A 74 21.41 2.66 2.19
C CYS A 74 21.77 1.60 1.16
N SER A 75 21.45 0.34 1.49
CA SER A 75 21.72 -0.79 0.61
C SER A 75 20.69 -1.89 0.80
N ALA A 76 20.34 -2.56 -0.31
CA ALA A 76 19.61 -3.81 -0.28
C ALA A 76 20.58 -4.97 0.01
N VAL A 77 20.25 -5.75 1.03
CA VAL A 77 20.99 -6.93 1.47
C VAL A 77 20.13 -8.17 1.21
N GLU A 78 20.58 -9.01 0.30
CA GLU A 78 19.93 -10.27 -0.03
C GLU A 78 20.69 -11.46 0.55
N PHE A 79 19.95 -12.46 1.03
CA PHE A 79 20.55 -13.62 1.65
C PHE A 79 19.68 -14.86 1.50
N LEU A 80 20.33 -16.02 1.62
CA LEU A 80 19.67 -17.31 1.66
C LEU A 80 19.61 -17.80 3.10
N TYR A 81 18.45 -18.31 3.49
CA TYR A 81 18.21 -18.75 4.85
C TYR A 81 17.41 -20.06 4.90
N LYS A 82 17.79 -20.94 5.82
CA LYS A 82 17.15 -22.25 6.02
C LYS A 82 16.11 -22.17 7.13
N GLY A 83 14.82 -22.11 6.77
CA GLY A 83 13.71 -22.03 7.72
C GLY A 83 12.57 -21.11 7.26
N GLY A 84 11.70 -20.75 8.21
CA GLY A 84 10.67 -19.73 8.03
C GLY A 84 11.21 -18.31 8.17
N LEU A 85 10.36 -17.31 7.88
CA LEU A 85 10.71 -15.88 7.90
C LEU A 85 11.35 -15.47 9.25
N PRO A 86 12.65 -15.15 9.29
CA PRO A 86 13.32 -14.81 10.53
C PRO A 86 13.19 -13.32 10.87
N VAL A 87 13.29 -13.01 12.16
CA VAL A 87 13.78 -11.69 12.59
C VAL A 87 15.28 -11.68 12.33
N VAL A 88 15.74 -10.74 11.50
CA VAL A 88 17.16 -10.63 11.10
C VAL A 88 17.70 -9.31 11.56
N TYR A 89 18.86 -9.38 12.20
CA TYR A 89 19.67 -8.25 12.61
C TYR A 89 20.78 -8.06 11.58
N THR A 90 20.92 -6.84 11.10
CA THR A 90 21.95 -6.45 10.15
C THR A 90 23.04 -5.68 10.89
N TYR A 91 24.29 -6.06 10.67
CA TYR A 91 25.45 -5.39 11.24
C TYR A 91 26.41 -5.02 10.12
N ALA A 92 27.02 -3.83 10.21
CA ALA A 92 28.01 -3.38 9.26
C ALA A 92 29.30 -2.94 9.95
N ARG A 93 30.38 -2.88 9.17
CA ARG A 93 31.67 -2.30 9.59
C ARG A 93 32.37 -1.69 8.40
N GLN A 94 33.36 -0.81 8.63
CA GLN A 94 34.33 -0.54 7.58
C GLN A 94 35.18 -1.78 7.34
N ALA A 95 35.56 -2.02 6.08
CA ALA A 95 36.36 -3.20 5.72
C ALA A 95 37.70 -3.32 6.49
N LYS A 96 38.19 -2.23 7.10
CA LYS A 96 39.43 -2.19 7.89
C LYS A 96 39.22 -2.28 9.40
N ASP A 97 37.97 -2.21 9.87
CA ASP A 97 37.64 -2.20 11.29
C ASP A 97 37.51 -3.64 11.81
N SER A 98 37.85 -3.87 13.08
CA SER A 98 37.82 -5.21 13.68
C SER A 98 36.41 -5.66 14.07
N GLU A 99 35.52 -4.72 14.40
CA GLU A 99 34.22 -5.00 15.00
C GLU A 99 33.06 -4.64 14.05
N PHE A 100 32.01 -5.45 14.08
CA PHE A 100 30.73 -5.16 13.44
C PHE A 100 29.84 -4.44 14.44
N THR A 101 29.21 -3.35 13.99
CA THR A 101 28.32 -2.54 14.84
C THR A 101 26.91 -2.53 14.24
N ASP A 102 25.93 -2.27 15.10
CA ASP A 102 24.54 -1.98 14.72
C ASP A 102 24.31 -0.47 14.51
N GLU A 103 25.30 0.36 14.86
CA GLU A 103 25.29 1.81 14.62
C GLU A 103 25.09 2.13 13.14
N TRP A 104 25.61 1.27 12.26
CA TRP A 104 25.44 1.34 10.82
C TRP A 104 24.49 0.24 10.42
N GLY A 105 23.33 0.63 9.88
CA GLY A 105 22.48 -0.36 9.24
C GLY A 105 21.53 -1.10 10.14
N GLY A 106 20.66 -0.38 10.85
CA GLY A 106 19.41 -0.99 11.33
C GLY A 106 18.76 -1.77 10.19
N GLY A 107 18.62 -3.08 10.35
CA GLY A 107 18.02 -3.96 9.35
C GLY A 107 16.51 -3.92 9.47
N LEU A 108 15.81 -3.66 8.37
CA LEU A 108 14.35 -3.78 8.36
C LEU A 108 13.91 -5.24 8.30
N PRO A 109 12.70 -5.59 8.73
CA PRO A 109 12.21 -6.96 8.65
C PRO A 109 12.31 -7.50 7.22
N PRO A 110 12.95 -8.67 6.99
CA PRO A 110 13.31 -9.14 5.65
C PRO A 110 12.09 -9.64 4.85
N MET A 111 11.96 -9.26 3.58
CA MET A 111 10.93 -9.72 2.65
C MET A 111 11.33 -11.05 1.99
N ASP A 112 10.38 -11.99 1.84
CA ASP A 112 10.57 -13.24 1.10
C ASP A 112 10.50 -12.96 -0.41
N LEU A 113 11.54 -13.37 -1.14
CA LEU A 113 11.65 -13.18 -2.59
C LEU A 113 11.36 -14.47 -3.37
N SER A 114 10.87 -15.54 -2.71
CA SER A 114 10.70 -16.84 -3.34
C SER A 114 9.66 -16.86 -4.47
N GLU A 115 8.68 -15.96 -4.49
CA GLU A 115 7.68 -15.87 -5.58
C GLU A 115 8.23 -15.21 -6.87
N GLU A 116 9.28 -14.37 -6.80
CA GLU A 116 9.90 -13.72 -7.97
C GLU A 116 10.74 -14.69 -8.82
N THR A 117 11.06 -15.89 -8.32
CA THR A 117 11.94 -16.85 -9.00
C THR A 117 11.30 -17.56 -10.21
N ALA A 118 10.01 -17.41 -10.45
CA ALA A 118 9.34 -18.04 -11.60
C ALA A 118 9.61 -17.33 -12.95
N ALA A 119 10.09 -16.09 -12.94
CA ALA A 119 10.24 -15.27 -14.15
C ALA A 119 11.60 -14.53 -14.21
N GLY A 120 12.70 -15.28 -14.32
CA GLY A 120 13.95 -14.75 -14.90
C GLY A 120 14.84 -13.92 -13.97
N GLY A 121 15.42 -14.54 -12.94
CA GLY A 121 16.40 -13.90 -12.05
C GLY A 121 17.65 -14.74 -11.77
N GLU A 122 18.71 -14.44 -12.53
CA GLU A 122 20.16 -14.64 -12.28
C GLU A 122 20.79 -16.05 -12.26
N GLU A 123 21.84 -16.19 -13.08
CA GLU A 123 22.72 -17.35 -13.22
C GLU A 123 23.51 -17.76 -11.96
N LEU A 124 23.65 -16.89 -10.97
CA LEU A 124 24.56 -17.09 -9.85
C LEU A 124 24.06 -18.04 -8.74
N TRP A 125 22.74 -18.16 -8.55
CA TRP A 125 22.16 -19.05 -7.52
C TRP A 125 21.66 -20.38 -8.09
N LYS A 126 21.85 -20.62 -9.41
CA LYS A 126 21.46 -21.85 -10.10
C LYS A 126 22.11 -23.11 -9.53
N ASN A 127 23.22 -22.97 -8.81
CA ASN A 127 23.99 -24.08 -8.25
C ASN A 127 23.66 -24.39 -6.77
N VAL A 128 22.68 -23.70 -6.17
CA VAL A 128 22.21 -24.05 -4.82
C VAL A 128 21.28 -25.26 -4.92
N PRO A 129 21.53 -26.36 -4.18
CA PRO A 129 20.64 -27.52 -4.18
C PRO A 129 19.20 -27.09 -3.85
N PHE A 130 18.24 -27.57 -4.63
CA PHE A 130 16.82 -27.34 -4.35
C PHE A 130 16.44 -28.05 -3.05
N ASP A 131 16.51 -27.34 -1.93
CA ASP A 131 15.92 -27.72 -0.65
C ASP A 131 14.73 -26.78 -0.42
N PRO A 132 13.49 -27.28 -0.34
CA PRO A 132 12.30 -26.46 -0.13
C PRO A 132 12.29 -25.68 1.20
N LYS A 133 13.25 -25.97 2.09
CA LYS A 133 13.47 -25.23 3.34
C LYS A 133 14.39 -24.02 3.18
N ILE A 134 15.04 -23.85 2.02
CA ILE A 134 15.90 -22.71 1.73
C ILE A 134 15.06 -21.66 1.01
N ARG A 135 15.04 -20.45 1.56
CA ARG A 135 14.33 -19.31 0.98
C ARG A 135 15.29 -18.14 0.77
N ARG A 136 14.98 -17.31 -0.24
CA ARG A 136 15.70 -16.07 -0.54
C ARG A 136 14.96 -14.93 0.12
N TYR A 137 15.70 -14.09 0.81
CA TYR A 137 15.19 -12.93 1.51
C TYR A 137 15.93 -11.67 1.11
N ARG A 138 15.27 -10.52 1.26
CA ARG A 138 15.86 -9.18 1.14
C ARG A 138 15.52 -8.33 2.34
N THR A 139 16.51 -7.66 2.91
CA THR A 139 16.33 -6.58 3.88
C THR A 139 16.96 -5.31 3.33
N MET A 140 16.48 -4.15 3.79
CA MET A 140 17.11 -2.87 3.52
C MET A 140 17.85 -2.38 4.76
N MET A 141 19.07 -1.94 4.54
CA MET A 141 19.97 -1.36 5.53
C MET A 141 20.07 0.15 5.30
N TYR A 142 19.97 0.95 6.37
CA TYR A 142 19.98 2.42 6.30
C TYR A 142 21.07 3.06 7.19
N LYS A 143 21.34 4.37 7.03
CA LYS A 143 22.42 5.11 7.73
C LYS A 143 23.83 4.58 7.43
N LEU A 144 24.06 4.12 6.21
CA LEU A 144 25.42 3.91 5.74
C LEU A 144 26.15 5.24 5.66
N PRO A 145 27.44 5.28 6.03
CA PRO A 145 28.25 6.46 5.79
C PRO A 145 28.57 6.59 4.29
N PRO A 146 28.50 7.80 3.73
CA PRO A 146 28.75 8.04 2.31
C PRO A 146 30.21 7.77 1.93
N HIS A 147 30.41 7.23 0.73
CA HIS A 147 31.72 6.93 0.11
C HIS A 147 32.67 6.04 0.93
N LYS A 148 32.16 5.22 1.85
CA LYS A 148 32.99 4.33 2.66
C LYS A 148 32.86 2.89 2.22
N ALA A 149 33.97 2.17 2.28
CA ALA A 149 33.98 0.73 2.07
C ALA A 149 33.43 0.01 3.30
N PHE A 150 32.39 -0.81 3.13
CA PHE A 150 31.74 -1.55 4.21
C PHE A 150 31.52 -3.02 3.85
N GLU A 151 31.39 -3.83 4.90
CA GLU A 151 31.00 -5.24 4.84
C GLU A 151 29.77 -5.43 5.74
N VAL A 152 28.91 -6.38 5.37
CA VAL A 152 27.68 -6.70 6.12
C VAL A 152 27.71 -8.12 6.64
N LYS A 153 27.27 -8.30 7.88
CA LYS A 153 26.94 -9.59 8.48
C LYS A 153 25.53 -9.59 9.00
N LEU A 154 24.91 -10.77 9.01
CA LEU A 154 23.56 -10.99 9.48
C LEU A 154 23.56 -11.92 10.69
N SER A 155 22.60 -11.71 11.59
CA SER A 155 22.27 -12.60 12.70
C SER A 155 20.75 -12.80 12.74
N ASP A 156 20.28 -13.87 13.37
CA ASP A 156 18.86 -14.05 13.66
C ASP A 156 18.57 -13.99 15.17
N GLN A 157 17.29 -14.03 15.56
CA GLN A 157 16.87 -13.88 16.96
C GLN A 157 17.43 -14.96 17.90
N ASP A 158 17.66 -16.17 17.40
CA ASP A 158 18.22 -17.25 18.23
C ASP A 158 19.72 -17.02 18.49
N ASP A 159 20.36 -16.17 17.66
CA ASP A 159 21.80 -15.90 17.63
C ASP A 159 22.19 -14.53 18.21
N ALA A 160 21.26 -13.57 18.25
CA ALA A 160 21.45 -12.22 18.76
C ALA A 160 22.00 -12.11 20.21
N PRO A 161 21.66 -12.98 21.18
CA PRO A 161 22.12 -12.81 22.56
C PRO A 161 23.57 -13.28 22.83
N PHE A 162 24.30 -13.80 21.84
CA PHE A 162 25.58 -14.47 22.08
C PHE A 162 26.84 -13.75 21.56
N GLU A 163 26.72 -12.54 20.96
CA GLU A 163 27.84 -11.67 20.52
C GLU A 163 29.05 -12.35 19.83
N GLY A 164 28.92 -13.58 19.31
CA GLY A 164 30.14 -14.35 19.05
C GLY A 164 30.15 -15.43 17.97
N PHE A 165 29.09 -16.22 17.71
CA PHE A 165 29.36 -17.51 17.06
C PHE A 165 28.44 -17.99 15.92
N ASN A 166 27.25 -17.41 15.71
CA ASN A 166 26.31 -17.92 14.69
C ASN A 166 25.98 -16.93 13.54
N PHE A 167 26.76 -15.85 13.40
CA PHE A 167 26.58 -14.87 12.33
C PHE A 167 26.76 -15.49 10.93
N SER A 168 26.14 -14.87 9.94
CA SER A 168 26.49 -15.10 8.55
C SER A 168 27.98 -14.80 8.32
N CYS A 169 28.49 -15.36 7.24
CA CYS A 169 29.75 -14.88 6.67
C CYS A 169 29.62 -13.39 6.29
N PRO A 170 30.69 -12.60 6.39
CA PRO A 170 30.66 -11.23 5.89
C PRO A 170 30.43 -11.20 4.38
N SER A 171 29.70 -10.19 3.90
CA SER A 171 29.58 -9.89 2.47
C SER A 171 30.94 -9.54 1.88
N LYS A 172 31.04 -9.58 0.54
CA LYS A 172 32.14 -8.87 -0.14
C LYS A 172 32.08 -7.38 0.22
N PRO A 173 33.24 -6.71 0.41
CA PRO A 173 33.26 -5.30 0.69
C PRO A 173 32.69 -4.52 -0.51
N ARG A 174 31.85 -3.52 -0.24
CA ARG A 174 31.32 -2.57 -1.22
C ARG A 174 31.55 -1.15 -0.74
N ILE A 175 31.67 -0.22 -1.68
CA ILE A 175 31.77 1.20 -1.39
C ILE A 175 30.37 1.78 -1.58
N SER A 176 29.89 2.57 -0.62
CA SER A 176 28.64 3.32 -0.79
C SER A 176 28.77 4.30 -1.96
N ASP A 177 27.69 4.42 -2.73
CA ASP A 177 27.71 5.23 -3.93
C ASP A 177 27.88 6.70 -3.60
N ALA A 178 28.38 7.45 -4.59
CA ALA A 178 28.70 8.86 -4.41
C ALA A 178 27.56 9.81 -4.75
N VAL A 179 26.52 9.30 -5.38
CA VAL A 179 25.40 10.09 -5.86
C VAL A 179 24.16 9.50 -5.20
N PRO A 180 23.38 10.31 -4.48
CA PRO A 180 22.16 9.83 -3.85
C PRO A 180 21.14 9.44 -4.91
N PHE A 181 20.29 8.47 -4.58
CA PHE A 181 19.19 8.08 -5.45
C PHE A 181 18.20 9.22 -5.60
N LYS A 182 18.08 9.75 -6.81
CA LYS A 182 17.11 10.80 -7.11
C LYS A 182 15.78 10.17 -7.58
N PRO A 183 14.70 10.30 -6.79
CA PRO A 183 13.41 9.77 -7.20
C PRO A 183 12.87 10.52 -8.41
N GLN A 184 11.99 9.86 -9.16
CA GLN A 184 11.28 10.52 -10.25
C GLN A 184 10.17 11.42 -9.70
N ARG A 185 9.83 12.45 -10.47
CA ARG A 185 8.78 13.38 -10.10
C ARG A 185 7.40 12.71 -10.24
N PRO A 186 6.51 12.79 -9.23
CA PRO A 186 5.11 12.42 -9.39
C PRO A 186 4.46 13.20 -10.54
N TYR A 187 3.63 12.57 -11.36
CA TYR A 187 2.99 13.23 -12.49
C TYR A 187 1.49 12.91 -12.58
N ASP A 188 0.79 13.62 -13.46
CA ASP A 188 -0.66 13.44 -13.67
C ASP A 188 -1.48 13.54 -12.37
N LEU A 189 -1.17 14.54 -11.54
CA LEU A 189 -1.94 14.82 -10.33
C LEU A 189 -3.39 15.12 -10.71
N LYS A 190 -4.32 14.42 -10.06
CA LYS A 190 -5.76 14.53 -10.28
C LYS A 190 -6.49 14.49 -8.96
N LEU A 191 -7.58 15.24 -8.89
CA LEU A 191 -8.53 15.12 -7.79
C LEU A 191 -9.73 14.32 -8.26
N HIS A 192 -10.15 13.40 -7.41
CA HIS A 192 -11.35 12.63 -7.64
C HIS A 192 -12.36 12.86 -6.51
N ARG A 193 -13.61 12.50 -6.80
CA ARG A 193 -14.64 12.43 -5.78
C ARG A 193 -14.23 11.43 -4.70
N THR A 194 -14.29 11.88 -3.45
CA THR A 194 -14.11 11.00 -2.31
C THR A 194 -15.30 10.08 -2.15
N ASP A 195 -15.06 8.86 -1.69
CA ASP A 195 -16.12 7.95 -1.28
C ASP A 195 -17.11 8.63 -0.31
N PRO A 196 -18.41 8.77 -0.68
CA PRO A 196 -19.42 9.39 0.16
C PRO A 196 -19.58 8.78 1.56
N ARG A 197 -19.17 7.51 1.75
CA ARG A 197 -19.24 6.82 3.05
C ARG A 197 -18.09 7.20 3.96
N ILE A 198 -16.98 7.68 3.40
CA ILE A 198 -15.82 8.19 4.13
C ILE A 198 -16.02 9.69 4.38
N ASN A 199 -16.44 10.43 3.35
CA ASN A 199 -16.69 11.87 3.42
C ASN A 199 -18.07 12.15 4.04
N LYS A 200 -18.21 11.91 5.34
CA LYS A 200 -19.46 12.17 6.08
C LYS A 200 -19.46 13.53 6.74
N LYS A 201 -20.64 14.15 6.85
CA LYS A 201 -20.82 15.37 7.64
C LYS A 201 -20.33 15.13 9.08
N ASN A 202 -19.45 16.00 9.55
CA ASN A 202 -19.02 16.08 10.94
C ASN A 202 -19.33 17.47 11.52
N ASP A 203 -19.15 17.61 12.83
CA ASP A 203 -19.46 18.84 13.56
C ASP A 203 -18.55 20.01 13.15
N GLU A 204 -17.33 19.70 12.70
CA GLU A 204 -16.34 20.68 12.23
C GLU A 204 -16.61 21.16 10.79
N GLY A 205 -17.51 20.48 10.06
CA GLY A 205 -17.81 20.78 8.66
C GLY A 205 -16.64 20.52 7.70
N SER A 206 -15.67 19.70 8.11
CA SER A 206 -14.46 19.40 7.33
C SER A 206 -14.79 18.56 6.10
N VAL A 207 -13.92 18.62 5.09
CA VAL A 207 -14.10 17.87 3.84
C VAL A 207 -12.95 16.91 3.60
N CYS A 208 -13.25 15.82 2.89
CA CYS A 208 -12.26 14.88 2.39
C CYS A 208 -12.13 14.96 0.87
N ILE A 209 -10.92 14.86 0.32
CA ILE A 209 -10.62 14.85 -1.11
C ILE A 209 -9.71 13.67 -1.45
N ASP A 210 -10.04 12.90 -2.48
CA ASP A 210 -9.15 11.87 -3.03
C ASP A 210 -8.15 12.49 -4.02
N LEU A 211 -6.88 12.49 -3.65
CA LEU A 211 -5.77 12.93 -4.47
C LEU A 211 -5.09 11.72 -5.12
N HIS A 212 -4.96 11.75 -6.43
CA HIS A 212 -4.35 10.70 -7.24
C HIS A 212 -3.15 11.24 -7.99
N TRP A 213 -2.15 10.37 -8.20
CA TRP A 213 -0.99 10.68 -9.02
C TRP A 213 -0.40 9.41 -9.63
N ALA A 214 0.42 9.59 -10.64
CA ALA A 214 1.18 8.53 -11.26
C ALA A 214 2.67 8.58 -10.86
N HIS A 215 3.28 7.41 -10.74
CA HIS A 215 4.72 7.21 -10.52
C HIS A 215 5.15 5.84 -11.08
N PRO A 216 6.33 5.68 -11.69
CA PRO A 216 6.76 4.37 -12.22
C PRO A 216 7.14 3.37 -11.12
N HIS A 217 7.49 3.85 -9.92
CA HIS A 217 7.87 3.02 -8.77
C HIS A 217 6.84 3.23 -7.66
N THR A 218 5.72 2.51 -7.72
CA THR A 218 4.65 2.53 -6.70
C THR A 218 4.71 1.33 -5.76
N GLU A 219 5.46 0.29 -6.11
CA GLU A 219 5.68 -0.88 -5.25
C GLU A 219 6.94 -0.67 -4.40
N LEU A 220 6.91 -1.20 -3.17
CA LEU A 220 8.04 -1.16 -2.24
C LEU A 220 8.63 -2.56 -2.17
N ASN A 221 9.88 -2.71 -2.59
CA ASN A 221 10.58 -3.98 -2.70
C ASN A 221 11.82 -4.06 -1.79
N LEU A 222 11.90 -3.17 -0.79
CA LEU A 222 13.03 -2.99 0.11
C LEU A 222 14.34 -2.73 -0.66
N LEU A 223 14.25 -1.88 -1.68
CA LEU A 223 15.39 -1.40 -2.45
C LEU A 223 15.70 0.06 -2.10
N PRO A 224 16.98 0.48 -2.14
CA PRO A 224 17.36 1.88 -1.95
C PRO A 224 16.71 2.87 -2.92
N ASP A 225 16.41 2.43 -4.15
CA ASP A 225 15.72 3.20 -5.19
C ASP A 225 14.18 3.09 -5.12
N ASP A 226 13.64 2.40 -4.12
CA ASP A 226 12.22 2.48 -3.80
C ASP A 226 11.84 3.95 -3.53
N THR A 227 10.67 4.34 -4.03
CA THR A 227 10.16 5.70 -3.88
C THR A 227 9.08 5.74 -2.81
N TYR A 228 9.25 6.64 -1.86
CA TYR A 228 8.35 6.94 -0.76
C TYR A 228 7.63 8.26 -1.03
N PHE A 229 6.43 8.42 -0.50
CA PHE A 229 5.64 9.64 -0.68
C PHE A 229 5.36 10.35 0.64
N ARG A 230 5.35 11.67 0.59
CA ARG A 230 4.73 12.49 1.62
C ARG A 230 3.89 13.57 0.99
N ILE A 231 2.84 13.96 1.70
CA ILE A 231 1.83 14.89 1.20
C ILE A 231 1.72 16.05 2.16
N PHE A 232 1.82 17.26 1.62
CA PHE A 232 1.55 18.49 2.34
C PHE A 232 0.31 19.18 1.77
N THR A 233 -0.41 19.84 2.65
CA THR A 233 -1.51 20.74 2.30
C THR A 233 -1.20 22.14 2.79
N THR A 234 -1.41 23.13 1.94
CA THR A 234 -1.18 24.53 2.26
C THR A 234 -2.40 25.35 1.86
N TYR A 235 -2.98 26.08 2.78
CA TYR A 235 -3.98 27.10 2.46
C TYR A 235 -3.30 28.42 2.11
N ASP A 236 -4.00 29.28 1.36
CA ASP A 236 -3.51 30.63 1.07
C ASP A 236 -3.14 31.35 2.38
N GLU A 237 -1.93 31.90 2.43
CA GLU A 237 -1.37 32.65 3.58
C GLU A 237 -1.15 31.83 4.86
N GLU A 238 -1.18 30.48 4.78
CA GLU A 238 -0.91 29.59 5.89
C GLU A 238 0.36 28.75 5.66
N ASP A 239 0.91 28.21 6.75
CA ASP A 239 2.05 27.28 6.68
C ASP A 239 1.62 25.92 6.09
N ALA A 240 2.57 25.23 5.47
CA ALA A 240 2.34 23.88 4.97
C ALA A 240 2.17 22.89 6.13
N VAL A 241 1.10 22.11 6.08
CA VAL A 241 0.80 21.05 7.06
C VAL A 241 1.12 19.70 6.43
N LEU A 242 1.95 18.89 7.11
CA LEU A 242 2.19 17.51 6.73
C LEU A 242 0.93 16.68 6.99
N PHE A 243 0.34 16.12 5.93
CA PHE A 243 -0.81 15.24 6.05
C PHE A 243 -0.38 13.81 6.36
N CYS A 244 0.56 13.27 5.58
CA CYS A 244 1.09 11.94 5.77
C CYS A 244 2.52 11.86 5.23
N GLU A 245 3.31 10.92 5.76
CA GLU A 245 4.63 10.53 5.23
C GLU A 245 4.78 8.99 5.28
N ASP A 246 5.28 8.41 4.19
CA ASP A 246 5.72 7.01 4.14
C ASP A 246 6.95 6.81 5.03
N THR A 247 6.98 5.73 5.79
CA THR A 247 8.20 5.37 6.54
C THR A 247 9.18 4.66 5.61
N VAL A 248 10.41 5.18 5.52
CA VAL A 248 11.47 4.57 4.70
C VAL A 248 11.67 3.11 5.09
N GLY A 249 11.49 2.23 4.10
CA GLY A 249 11.65 0.79 4.25
C GLY A 249 10.53 0.06 4.97
N ALA A 250 9.40 0.71 5.21
CA ALA A 250 8.17 0.01 5.50
C ALA A 250 7.71 -0.79 4.27
N ARG A 251 7.03 -1.92 4.51
CA ARG A 251 6.40 -2.70 3.42
C ARG A 251 5.05 -2.15 3.00
N ASN A 252 4.37 -1.54 3.97
CA ASN A 252 3.06 -0.97 3.77
C ASN A 252 3.21 0.54 3.64
N ARG A 253 2.52 1.10 2.65
CA ARG A 253 2.45 2.53 2.45
C ARG A 253 1.45 3.16 3.42
N THR A 254 1.84 4.27 4.01
CA THR A 254 0.95 5.17 4.75
C THR A 254 0.48 6.32 3.84
N CYS A 255 1.24 6.61 2.78
CA CYS A 255 0.92 7.57 1.73
C CYS A 255 1.02 6.92 0.35
N GLY A 256 0.15 7.32 -0.58
CA GLY A 256 0.25 6.86 -1.96
C GLY A 256 -0.01 5.37 -2.10
N VAL A 257 -1.13 4.93 -1.56
CA VAL A 257 -1.58 3.53 -1.67
C VAL A 257 -1.69 3.20 -3.16
N PRO A 258 -1.05 2.12 -3.65
CA PRO A 258 -1.11 1.76 -5.06
C PRO A 258 -2.53 1.32 -5.40
N MET A 259 -3.08 1.87 -6.48
CA MET A 259 -4.39 1.46 -6.99
C MET A 259 -4.26 0.15 -7.75
N ARG A 260 -4.33 -1.00 -7.07
CA ARG A 260 -4.30 -2.30 -7.76
C ARG A 260 -5.60 -2.52 -8.53
N THR A 261 -5.52 -2.57 -9.85
CA THR A 261 -6.58 -3.16 -10.67
C THR A 261 -6.33 -4.66 -10.74
N ALA A 262 -7.39 -5.47 -10.80
CA ALA A 262 -7.32 -6.94 -10.70
C ALA A 262 -6.40 -7.63 -11.74
N THR A 263 -5.81 -6.91 -12.69
CA THR A 263 -5.05 -7.45 -13.82
C THR A 263 -3.74 -6.73 -14.15
N SER A 264 -3.29 -5.72 -13.40
CA SER A 264 -2.01 -5.05 -13.70
C SER A 264 -1.37 -4.32 -12.52
N GLN A 265 -0.03 -4.35 -12.47
CA GLN A 265 0.76 -3.35 -11.73
C GLN A 265 0.34 -1.96 -12.21
N SER A 266 -0.23 -1.19 -11.30
CA SER A 266 -0.70 0.15 -11.59
C SER A 266 0.36 1.15 -11.16
N SER A 267 0.78 2.00 -12.09
CA SER A 267 1.60 3.17 -11.81
C SER A 267 0.84 4.28 -11.08
N LEU A 268 -0.42 4.04 -10.66
CA LEU A 268 -1.26 5.02 -9.98
C LEU A 268 -1.25 4.79 -8.48
N SER A 269 -1.11 5.88 -7.75
CA SER A 269 -1.21 5.96 -6.30
C SER A 269 -2.30 6.95 -5.91
N PHE A 270 -2.87 6.77 -4.72
CA PHE A 270 -3.84 7.72 -4.18
C PHE A 270 -3.70 7.91 -2.67
N ALA A 271 -4.27 9.01 -2.19
CA ALA A 271 -4.50 9.27 -0.77
C ALA A 271 -5.80 10.05 -0.58
N THR A 272 -6.59 9.65 0.41
CA THR A 272 -7.78 10.40 0.85
C THR A 272 -7.38 11.40 1.92
N ILE A 273 -7.43 12.69 1.60
CA ILE A 273 -7.02 13.78 2.48
C ILE A 273 -8.26 14.35 3.17
N CYS A 274 -8.40 14.14 4.47
CA CYS A 274 -9.52 14.58 5.29
C CYS A 274 -9.14 15.73 6.25
N GLY A 275 -10.15 16.35 6.88
CA GLY A 275 -9.94 17.44 7.83
C GLY A 275 -9.74 18.80 7.14
N LEU A 276 -10.03 18.90 5.85
CA LEU A 276 -9.85 20.12 5.08
C LEU A 276 -10.97 21.13 5.37
N TRP A 277 -10.63 22.40 5.46
CA TRP A 277 -11.60 23.49 5.52
C TRP A 277 -12.38 23.60 4.20
N PRO A 278 -13.72 23.70 4.25
CA PRO A 278 -14.55 23.83 3.05
C PRO A 278 -14.39 25.20 2.39
N LYS A 279 -14.65 25.29 1.07
CA LYS A 279 -14.66 26.53 0.28
C LYS A 279 -13.38 27.37 0.33
N ARG A 280 -12.23 26.74 0.51
CA ARG A 280 -10.93 27.42 0.54
C ARG A 280 -10.05 26.92 -0.57
N ARG A 281 -9.17 27.79 -1.06
CA ARG A 281 -8.10 27.39 -1.97
C ARG A 281 -7.05 26.63 -1.17
N VAL A 282 -6.70 25.45 -1.65
CA VAL A 282 -5.68 24.59 -1.08
C VAL A 282 -4.69 24.18 -2.15
N VAL A 283 -3.41 24.15 -1.79
CA VAL A 283 -2.32 23.58 -2.58
C VAL A 283 -1.96 22.23 -1.99
N PHE A 284 -2.10 21.19 -2.79
CA PHE A 284 -1.59 19.85 -2.51
C PHE A 284 -0.18 19.74 -3.07
N THR A 285 0.77 19.36 -2.23
CA THR A 285 2.15 19.06 -2.62
C THR A 285 2.39 17.58 -2.40
N VAL A 286 2.60 16.84 -3.49
CA VAL A 286 3.01 15.43 -3.44
C VAL A 286 4.51 15.40 -3.68
N GLU A 287 5.25 14.92 -2.68
CA GLU A 287 6.69 14.80 -2.74
C GLU A 287 7.08 13.32 -2.78
N ALA A 288 7.85 12.95 -3.80
CA ALA A 288 8.53 11.67 -3.88
C ALA A 288 9.92 11.82 -3.27
N PHE A 289 10.29 10.92 -2.37
CA PHE A 289 11.61 10.89 -1.77
C PHE A 289 12.18 9.46 -1.76
N SER A 290 13.50 9.35 -1.75
CA SER A 290 14.20 8.06 -1.65
C SER A 290 14.75 7.86 -0.24
N CYS A 291 15.34 6.69 -0.02
CA CYS A 291 16.01 6.37 1.21
C CYS A 291 17.23 7.30 1.51
N ASP A 292 17.84 7.89 0.49
CA ASP A 292 18.96 8.84 0.64
C ASP A 292 18.49 10.27 1.03
N GLY A 293 17.17 10.50 1.14
CA GLY A 293 16.59 11.78 1.54
C GLY A 293 16.47 12.81 0.41
N GLU A 294 16.97 12.51 -0.79
CA GLU A 294 16.69 13.30 -1.99
C GLU A 294 15.20 13.25 -2.33
N SER A 295 14.66 14.39 -2.75
CA SER A 295 13.25 14.52 -2.99
C SER A 295 12.89 15.43 -4.15
N VAL A 296 11.70 15.20 -4.70
CA VAL A 296 11.13 16.02 -5.77
C VAL A 296 9.62 16.09 -5.60
N SER A 297 9.06 17.28 -5.78
CA SER A 297 7.64 17.53 -5.60
C SER A 297 6.92 17.94 -6.88
N THR A 298 5.61 17.67 -6.88
CA THR A 298 4.63 18.21 -7.82
C THR A 298 3.44 18.74 -7.04
N ASN A 299 2.92 19.88 -7.49
CA ASN A 299 1.87 20.58 -6.79
C ASN A 299 0.61 20.68 -7.65
N MET A 300 -0.54 20.70 -6.99
CA MET A 300 -1.84 20.96 -7.60
C MET A 300 -2.63 21.91 -6.69
N THR A 301 -3.31 22.89 -7.29
CA THR A 301 -4.16 23.83 -6.56
C THR A 301 -5.62 23.55 -6.89
N ALA A 302 -6.48 23.57 -5.88
CA ALA A 302 -7.92 23.42 -6.05
C ALA A 302 -8.70 24.20 -5.00
N MET A 303 -9.98 24.42 -5.27
CA MET A 303 -10.97 24.87 -4.31
C MET A 303 -11.57 23.66 -3.61
N THR A 304 -11.53 23.61 -2.29
CA THR A 304 -12.22 22.58 -1.53
C THR A 304 -13.74 22.70 -1.69
N PRO A 305 -14.48 21.58 -1.72
CA PRO A 305 -15.93 21.62 -1.86
C PRO A 305 -16.60 22.34 -0.67
N PRO A 306 -17.87 22.74 -0.81
CA PRO A 306 -18.64 23.21 0.34
C PRO A 306 -18.78 22.12 1.41
N GLY A 307 -19.16 22.53 2.62
CA GLY A 307 -19.62 21.58 3.64
C GLY A 307 -20.90 20.86 3.20
N ALA A 308 -21.28 19.82 3.95
CA ALA A 308 -22.44 18.99 3.62
C ALA A 308 -23.74 19.81 3.45
N PRO A 309 -24.59 19.49 2.45
CA PRO A 309 -25.88 20.15 2.30
C PRO A 309 -26.75 19.84 3.51
N THR A 310 -27.39 20.86 4.07
CA THR A 310 -28.42 20.63 5.08
C THR A 310 -29.73 20.30 4.37
N PHE A 311 -30.29 19.13 4.66
CA PHE A 311 -31.58 18.74 4.12
C PHE A 311 -32.53 18.22 5.21
N THR A 312 -33.81 18.28 4.86
CA THR A 312 -34.91 17.68 5.59
C THR A 312 -35.45 16.53 4.75
N ALA A 313 -35.72 15.41 5.40
CA ALA A 313 -36.43 14.31 4.76
C ALA A 313 -37.67 13.95 5.56
N ALA A 314 -38.77 13.74 4.83
CA ALA A 314 -40.07 13.40 5.40
C ALA A 314 -40.68 12.22 4.65
N LEU A 315 -41.26 11.28 5.38
CA LEU A 315 -42.01 10.17 4.80
C LEU A 315 -43.48 10.55 4.71
N VAL A 316 -44.00 10.67 3.50
CA VAL A 316 -45.43 10.87 3.23
C VAL A 316 -46.03 9.50 2.94
N THR A 317 -46.56 8.89 4.00
CA THR A 317 -47.09 7.52 3.99
C THR A 317 -48.60 7.45 3.87
N HIS A 318 -49.27 8.60 3.99
CA HIS A 318 -50.72 8.77 3.89
C HIS A 318 -51.03 10.03 3.07
N PRO A 319 -52.17 10.08 2.35
CA PRO A 319 -52.57 11.28 1.62
C PRO A 319 -52.79 12.47 2.57
N ALA A 320 -52.36 13.66 2.16
CA ALA A 320 -52.62 14.88 2.88
C ALA A 320 -54.10 15.28 2.69
N SER A 321 -54.88 15.31 3.78
CA SER A 321 -56.34 15.57 3.83
C SER A 321 -57.24 14.42 3.30
N GLN A 322 -58.55 14.51 3.56
CA GLN A 322 -59.61 13.50 3.27
C GLN A 322 -59.78 13.09 1.79
N ALA A 323 -58.79 13.36 0.93
CA ALA A 323 -58.74 12.85 -0.42
C ALA A 323 -58.61 11.32 -0.43
N SER A 324 -59.36 10.70 -1.35
CA SER A 324 -59.40 9.26 -1.57
C SER A 324 -57.99 8.62 -1.57
N SER A 325 -57.85 7.49 -0.87
CA SER A 325 -56.64 6.65 -0.89
C SER A 325 -56.42 5.95 -2.24
N ALA A 326 -57.39 6.01 -3.16
CA ALA A 326 -57.28 5.40 -4.48
C ALA A 326 -56.16 6.06 -5.29
N GLY A 327 -55.10 5.29 -5.56
CA GLY A 327 -53.96 5.73 -6.37
C GLY A 327 -52.89 6.52 -5.63
N PHE A 328 -52.95 6.62 -4.30
CA PHE A 328 -51.87 7.21 -3.50
C PHE A 328 -50.63 6.30 -3.47
N TRP A 329 -49.47 6.86 -3.81
CA TRP A 329 -48.18 6.19 -3.70
C TRP A 329 -47.37 6.85 -2.56
N PRO A 330 -46.99 6.07 -1.52
CA PRO A 330 -46.10 6.57 -0.49
C PRO A 330 -44.80 7.12 -1.09
N LYS A 331 -44.29 8.21 -0.52
CA LYS A 331 -43.06 8.86 -0.99
C LYS A 331 -42.21 9.36 0.16
N ALA A 332 -40.90 9.29 0.00
CA ALA A 332 -39.95 10.06 0.76
C ALA A 332 -39.72 11.39 0.03
N ILE A 333 -39.89 12.48 0.75
CA ILE A 333 -39.61 13.82 0.28
C ILE A 333 -38.24 14.21 0.82
N ILE A 334 -37.35 14.64 -0.05
CA ILE A 334 -36.08 15.28 0.31
C ILE A 334 -36.18 16.74 -0.12
N ASP A 335 -35.94 17.66 0.80
CA ASP A 335 -35.87 19.09 0.55
C ASP A 335 -34.62 19.64 1.24
N TRP A 336 -33.79 20.41 0.52
CA TRP A 336 -32.55 20.94 1.07
C TRP A 336 -32.50 22.45 1.10
N ILE A 337 -31.80 22.95 2.12
CA ILE A 337 -31.52 24.36 2.28
C ILE A 337 -30.53 24.77 1.18
N PRO A 338 -30.84 25.82 0.40
CA PRO A 338 -29.94 26.34 -0.62
C PRO A 338 -28.55 26.64 -0.07
N GLN A 339 -27.52 26.12 -0.73
CA GLN A 339 -26.14 26.52 -0.52
C GLN A 339 -25.75 27.49 -1.63
N TYR A 340 -25.44 28.73 -1.26
CA TYR A 340 -24.98 29.73 -2.22
C TYR A 340 -23.47 29.62 -2.37
N ASP A 341 -23.05 29.12 -3.53
CA ASP A 341 -21.67 29.06 -3.95
C ASP A 341 -21.63 28.98 -5.48
N GLU A 342 -20.81 29.80 -6.12
CA GLU A 342 -20.71 29.86 -7.58
C GLU A 342 -20.06 28.59 -8.17
N LEU A 343 -19.35 27.81 -7.35
CA LEU A 343 -18.72 26.56 -7.74
C LEU A 343 -19.68 25.38 -7.74
N ILE A 344 -20.87 25.50 -7.14
CA ILE A 344 -21.83 24.40 -7.06
C ILE A 344 -22.49 24.18 -8.43
N ILE A 345 -22.39 22.94 -8.91
CA ILE A 345 -22.99 22.51 -10.18
C ILE A 345 -24.21 21.60 -9.97
N GLY A 346 -24.46 21.14 -8.75
CA GLY A 346 -25.66 20.40 -8.39
C GLY A 346 -25.49 19.52 -7.14
N HIS A 347 -26.44 18.61 -6.94
CA HIS A 347 -26.46 17.68 -5.83
C HIS A 347 -26.50 16.23 -6.33
N ALA A 348 -25.67 15.39 -5.72
CA ALA A 348 -25.64 13.96 -5.92
C ALA A 348 -26.39 13.28 -4.78
N ILE A 349 -27.39 12.46 -5.11
CA ILE A 349 -28.16 11.68 -4.16
C ILE A 349 -27.77 10.22 -4.35
N TYR A 350 -27.29 9.61 -3.29
CA TYR A 350 -26.86 8.22 -3.24
C TYR A 350 -27.86 7.38 -2.46
N LEU A 351 -28.02 6.14 -2.90
CA LEU A 351 -28.68 5.09 -2.14
C LEU A 351 -27.61 4.14 -1.61
N ALA A 352 -27.51 4.05 -0.28
CA ALA A 352 -26.60 3.15 0.42
C ALA A 352 -27.38 2.10 1.20
N LEU A 353 -26.76 0.94 1.42
CA LEU A 353 -27.24 -0.03 2.39
C LEU A 353 -26.59 0.27 3.75
N LYS A 354 -27.41 0.43 4.80
CA LYS A 354 -26.89 0.78 6.12
C LYS A 354 -26.03 -0.35 6.67
N GLY A 355 -24.81 0.00 7.10
CA GLY A 355 -23.86 -0.95 7.67
C GLY A 355 -23.22 -1.89 6.65
N ILE A 356 -23.49 -1.73 5.35
CA ILE A 356 -22.82 -2.49 4.29
C ILE A 356 -22.06 -1.54 3.37
N GLY A 357 -20.93 -2.05 2.86
CA GLY A 357 -20.07 -1.37 1.90
C GLY A 357 -20.65 -1.23 0.47
N ALA A 358 -21.97 -1.10 0.31
CA ALA A 358 -22.63 -0.99 -0.99
C ALA A 358 -23.39 0.34 -1.12
N MET A 359 -23.10 1.08 -2.18
CA MET A 359 -23.80 2.32 -2.53
C MET A 359 -23.90 2.46 -4.05
N LYS A 360 -24.86 3.27 -4.50
CA LYS A 360 -24.88 3.77 -5.87
C LYS A 360 -25.42 5.18 -5.95
N LEU A 361 -25.09 5.87 -7.03
CA LEU A 361 -25.74 7.13 -7.38
C LEU A 361 -27.18 6.82 -7.77
N LEU A 362 -28.14 7.30 -6.97
CA LEU A 362 -29.56 7.17 -7.24
C LEU A 362 -30.02 8.26 -8.21
N CYS A 363 -29.53 9.48 -8.00
CA CYS A 363 -30.04 10.65 -8.69
C CYS A 363 -29.01 11.77 -8.77
N TRP A 364 -28.92 12.42 -9.92
CA TRP A 364 -28.20 13.67 -10.11
C TRP A 364 -29.20 14.81 -10.32
N MET A 365 -29.05 15.87 -9.53
CA MET A 365 -29.87 17.08 -9.63
C MET A 365 -28.98 18.30 -9.93
N PRO A 366 -28.98 18.81 -11.18
CA PRO A 366 -28.17 19.96 -11.54
C PRO A 366 -28.62 21.21 -10.79
N PHE A 367 -27.69 22.14 -10.58
CA PHE A 367 -27.96 23.38 -9.86
C PHE A 367 -28.98 24.24 -10.60
N HIS A 368 -30.04 24.66 -9.88
CA HIS A 368 -30.99 25.67 -10.33
C HIS A 368 -30.68 27.00 -9.66
N LYS A 369 -30.94 28.12 -10.37
CA LYS A 369 -30.59 29.49 -9.93
C LYS A 369 -31.09 29.86 -8.52
N ASP A 370 -32.17 29.23 -8.05
CA ASP A 370 -32.75 29.52 -6.74
C ASP A 370 -32.12 28.67 -5.61
N GLY A 371 -31.23 27.72 -5.95
CA GLY A 371 -30.54 26.80 -5.03
C GLY A 371 -31.44 25.83 -4.26
N LYS A 372 -32.76 26.01 -4.37
CA LYS A 372 -33.79 25.13 -3.81
C LYS A 372 -33.91 23.90 -4.69
N GLY A 373 -33.94 22.74 -4.07
CA GLY A 373 -34.19 21.49 -4.76
C GLY A 373 -35.03 20.57 -3.92
N TYR A 374 -35.90 19.86 -4.62
CA TYR A 374 -36.90 18.99 -4.05
C TYR A 374 -36.91 17.69 -4.84
N LEU A 375 -36.89 16.56 -4.13
CA LEU A 375 -36.94 15.24 -4.75
C LEU A 375 -38.00 14.38 -4.06
N GLU A 376 -38.92 13.83 -4.86
CA GLU A 376 -39.83 12.78 -4.44
C GLU A 376 -39.27 11.42 -4.82
N LEU A 377 -39.04 10.59 -3.83
CA LEU A 377 -38.63 9.21 -4.01
C LEU A 377 -39.83 8.31 -3.68
N PRO A 378 -40.39 7.57 -4.65
CA PRO A 378 -41.43 6.60 -4.38
C PRO A 378 -40.92 5.50 -3.42
N ILE A 379 -41.69 5.18 -2.38
CA ILE A 379 -41.30 4.20 -1.36
C ILE A 379 -42.35 3.11 -1.16
N VAL A 380 -41.92 1.99 -0.59
CA VAL A 380 -42.79 0.89 -0.17
C VAL A 380 -42.41 0.43 1.23
N HIS A 381 -43.41 0.17 2.06
CA HIS A 381 -43.20 -0.41 3.39
C HIS A 381 -42.90 -1.91 3.26
N LYS A 382 -41.90 -2.43 3.98
CA LYS A 382 -41.71 -3.87 4.11
C LYS A 382 -41.62 -4.31 5.57
N ASN A 383 -42.33 -5.40 5.88
CA ASN A 383 -42.50 -5.94 7.23
C ASN A 383 -41.37 -6.87 7.73
N HIS A 384 -40.24 -7.03 7.02
CA HIS A 384 -39.14 -7.92 7.45
C HIS A 384 -37.76 -7.32 7.13
N THR A 385 -36.91 -7.20 8.16
CA THR A 385 -35.64 -6.44 8.16
C THR A 385 -34.34 -7.25 8.13
N HIS A 386 -34.38 -8.59 8.01
CA HIS A 386 -33.14 -9.38 8.07
C HIS A 386 -33.06 -10.50 7.01
N SER A 387 -32.16 -10.33 6.05
CA SER A 387 -31.50 -11.45 5.34
C SER A 387 -30.01 -11.47 5.71
N ARG A 388 -29.41 -12.66 5.86
CA ARG A 388 -27.97 -12.84 6.19
C ARG A 388 -27.07 -12.16 5.14
N ASP A 389 -26.09 -11.37 5.61
CA ASP A 389 -25.24 -10.45 4.82
C ASP A 389 -24.58 -11.06 3.57
N ALA A 390 -24.17 -12.33 3.62
CA ALA A 390 -23.46 -12.99 2.51
C ALA A 390 -24.36 -13.32 1.29
N ALA A 391 -25.67 -13.48 1.46
CA ALA A 391 -26.62 -13.66 0.35
C ALA A 391 -27.04 -12.31 -0.25
N THR A 392 -26.99 -11.26 0.56
CA THR A 392 -27.49 -9.92 0.27
C THR A 392 -26.68 -9.19 -0.82
N LEU A 393 -25.36 -9.36 -0.86
CA LEU A 393 -24.52 -8.71 -1.88
C LEU A 393 -24.69 -9.30 -3.29
N ARG A 394 -24.85 -10.63 -3.43
CA ARG A 394 -25.14 -11.27 -4.72
C ARG A 394 -26.54 -10.90 -5.23
N ASP A 395 -27.52 -10.81 -4.34
CA ASP A 395 -28.88 -10.39 -4.71
C ASP A 395 -28.98 -8.87 -4.99
N TYR A 396 -28.11 -8.03 -4.40
CA TYR A 396 -28.00 -6.61 -4.78
C TYR A 396 -27.60 -6.47 -6.24
N ASP A 397 -26.63 -7.28 -6.67
CA ASP A 397 -26.05 -7.22 -8.01
C ASP A 397 -26.92 -7.92 -9.06
N GLN A 398 -27.69 -8.95 -8.68
CA GLN A 398 -28.52 -9.74 -9.60
C GLN A 398 -30.02 -9.43 -9.60
N ARG A 399 -30.60 -8.98 -8.47
CA ARG A 399 -32.07 -8.89 -8.30
C ARG A 399 -32.57 -7.59 -7.67
N TYR A 400 -31.70 -6.66 -7.28
CA TYR A 400 -31.99 -5.30 -6.80
C TYR A 400 -33.00 -5.20 -5.63
N HIS A 401 -33.36 -6.30 -4.98
CA HIS A 401 -34.32 -6.36 -3.88
C HIS A 401 -33.65 -6.87 -2.61
N VAL A 402 -32.66 -6.11 -2.15
CA VAL A 402 -31.99 -6.40 -0.90
C VAL A 402 -32.87 -6.00 0.29
N HIS A 403 -33.08 -6.97 1.18
CA HIS A 403 -33.85 -6.86 2.40
C HIS A 403 -33.02 -6.30 3.55
N GLN A 404 -32.59 -5.05 3.42
CA GLN A 404 -31.76 -4.36 4.40
C GLN A 404 -32.16 -2.89 4.51
N GLU A 405 -31.97 -2.31 5.70
CA GLU A 405 -32.20 -0.89 5.94
C GLU A 405 -31.41 -0.03 4.94
N GLN A 406 -32.13 0.86 4.25
CA GLN A 406 -31.57 1.76 3.26
C GLN A 406 -31.28 3.13 3.87
N GLN A 407 -30.26 3.80 3.34
CA GLN A 407 -29.93 5.18 3.68
C GLN A 407 -29.83 6.02 2.41
N ILE A 408 -30.35 7.24 2.50
CA ILE A 408 -30.14 8.27 1.50
C ILE A 408 -28.95 9.11 1.96
N LEU A 409 -27.98 9.28 1.07
CA LEU A 409 -26.87 10.20 1.28
C LEU A 409 -26.97 11.33 0.26
N VAL A 410 -26.84 12.57 0.71
CA VAL A 410 -26.91 13.75 -0.16
C VAL A 410 -25.60 14.52 -0.08
N ALA A 411 -24.94 14.68 -1.22
CA ALA A 411 -23.72 15.44 -1.40
C ALA A 411 -23.95 16.62 -2.36
N THR A 412 -23.23 17.71 -2.15
CA THR A 412 -23.16 18.82 -3.08
C THR A 412 -21.92 18.65 -3.94
N ARG A 413 -22.09 18.75 -5.27
CA ARG A 413 -20.98 18.65 -6.21
C ARG A 413 -20.55 20.04 -6.66
N SER A 414 -19.24 20.26 -6.68
CA SER A 414 -18.64 21.53 -7.06
C SER A 414 -17.44 21.34 -7.98
N VAL A 415 -17.10 22.40 -8.71
CA VAL A 415 -15.91 22.43 -9.57
C VAL A 415 -14.66 22.64 -8.72
N ALA A 416 -13.63 21.82 -8.94
CA ALA A 416 -12.35 21.87 -8.22
C ALA A 416 -11.47 23.05 -8.65
N ASN A 417 -11.56 23.48 -9.92
CA ASN A 417 -10.60 24.39 -10.52
C ASN A 417 -11.26 25.63 -11.15
N LEU A 418 -10.82 26.81 -10.72
CA LEU A 418 -11.27 28.12 -11.20
C LEU A 418 -10.51 28.63 -12.43
N THR A 419 -9.43 27.96 -12.86
CA THR A 419 -8.51 28.49 -13.89
C THR A 419 -9.07 28.54 -15.32
N ARG A 420 -10.31 28.05 -15.56
CA ARG A 420 -11.01 28.20 -16.85
C ARG A 420 -12.47 28.65 -16.64
N PRO A 421 -12.71 29.96 -16.48
CA PRO A 421 -14.05 30.53 -16.35
C PRO A 421 -14.99 30.12 -17.50
N ASP A 422 -14.43 29.95 -18.71
CA ASP A 422 -15.18 29.62 -19.92
C ASP A 422 -15.73 28.18 -19.94
N ARG A 423 -15.30 27.31 -19.02
CA ARG A 423 -15.74 25.90 -18.92
C ARG A 423 -16.68 25.61 -17.74
N LEU A 424 -17.10 26.63 -16.98
CA LEU A 424 -18.06 26.47 -15.87
C LEU A 424 -19.39 25.80 -16.29
N ARG A 425 -19.73 25.78 -17.58
CA ARG A 425 -20.95 25.14 -18.08
C ARG A 425 -20.84 23.64 -18.37
N ASP A 426 -19.63 23.10 -18.48
CA ASP A 426 -19.41 21.66 -18.72
C ASP A 426 -18.00 21.26 -18.22
N PRO A 427 -17.78 21.27 -16.89
CA PRO A 427 -16.51 20.84 -16.33
C PRO A 427 -16.28 19.38 -16.71
N GLY A 428 -15.07 19.07 -17.18
CA GLY A 428 -14.70 17.69 -17.47
C GLY A 428 -14.92 16.81 -16.23
N PRO A 429 -15.18 15.50 -16.40
CA PRO A 429 -15.47 14.59 -15.28
C PRO A 429 -14.34 14.53 -14.23
N ASP A 430 -13.12 14.92 -14.61
CA ASP A 430 -11.91 14.90 -13.78
C ASP A 430 -11.71 16.17 -12.91
N GLU A 431 -12.69 17.08 -12.90
CA GLU A 431 -12.61 18.36 -12.16
C GLU A 431 -13.74 18.55 -11.15
N ASN A 432 -14.48 17.49 -10.81
CA ASN A 432 -15.62 17.58 -9.90
C ASN A 432 -15.29 16.98 -8.52
N LEU A 433 -15.54 17.76 -7.47
CA LEU A 433 -15.44 17.33 -6.07
C LEU A 433 -16.83 17.22 -5.45
N GLU A 434 -16.93 16.43 -4.38
CA GLU A 434 -18.17 16.28 -3.62
C GLU A 434 -17.94 16.71 -2.18
N SER A 435 -18.90 17.46 -1.64
CA SER A 435 -18.98 17.77 -0.24
C SER A 435 -19.12 16.50 0.59
N PRO A 436 -18.91 16.60 1.91
CA PRO A 436 -19.37 15.54 2.79
C PRO A 436 -20.87 15.30 2.63
N VAL A 437 -21.31 14.09 2.93
CA VAL A 437 -22.72 13.72 2.83
C VAL A 437 -23.48 13.99 4.10
N SER A 438 -24.71 14.47 3.93
CA SER A 438 -25.74 14.36 4.96
C SER A 438 -26.49 13.04 4.76
N GLU A 439 -26.89 12.39 5.85
CA GLU A 439 -27.50 11.06 5.81
C GLU A 439 -28.94 11.08 6.33
N TYR A 440 -29.80 10.23 5.75
CA TYR A 440 -31.13 9.96 6.26
C TYR A 440 -31.43 8.47 6.20
N SER A 441 -31.78 7.87 7.34
CA SER A 441 -32.23 6.48 7.42
C SER A 441 -33.70 6.36 7.00
N MET A 442 -33.97 5.39 6.13
CA MET A 442 -35.31 5.06 5.67
C MET A 442 -36.06 4.11 6.62
N GLY A 443 -35.38 3.52 7.61
CA GLY A 443 -35.95 2.49 8.48
C GLY A 443 -36.53 1.32 7.68
N ASN A 444 -37.83 1.06 7.85
CA ASN A 444 -38.55 -0.05 7.21
C ASN A 444 -39.09 0.26 5.80
N TRP A 445 -38.68 1.40 5.23
CA TRP A 445 -39.11 1.82 3.90
C TRP A 445 -38.00 1.57 2.88
N LEU A 446 -38.41 1.07 1.70
CA LEU A 446 -37.51 0.85 0.57
C LEU A 446 -37.83 1.81 -0.56
N ILE A 447 -36.82 2.36 -1.20
CA ILE A 447 -36.95 3.21 -2.39
C ILE A 447 -37.23 2.33 -3.61
N MET A 448 -38.25 2.69 -4.37
CA MET A 448 -38.56 2.07 -5.65
C MET A 448 -37.84 2.79 -6.79
N GLU A 449 -36.59 2.43 -7.00
CA GLU A 449 -35.68 3.09 -7.94
C GLU A 449 -36.23 3.24 -9.36
N ARG A 450 -36.93 2.22 -9.88
CA ARG A 450 -37.53 2.22 -11.23
C ARG A 450 -38.53 3.35 -11.50
N TYR A 451 -38.99 4.04 -10.45
CA TYR A 451 -39.94 5.15 -10.55
C TYR A 451 -39.32 6.50 -10.16
N VAL A 452 -38.03 6.54 -9.84
CA VAL A 452 -37.32 7.79 -9.55
C VAL A 452 -37.16 8.58 -10.84
N LYS A 453 -37.62 9.84 -10.84
CA LYS A 453 -37.61 10.72 -12.02
C LYS A 453 -36.49 11.75 -11.89
N CYS A 454 -35.30 11.40 -12.31
CA CYS A 454 -34.18 12.34 -12.47
C CYS A 454 -33.08 11.78 -13.38
N LEU A 455 -32.00 12.54 -13.56
CA LEU A 455 -30.85 12.08 -14.33
C LEU A 455 -30.14 10.96 -13.57
N THR A 456 -30.16 9.75 -14.13
CA THR A 456 -29.49 8.56 -13.58
C THR A 456 -28.09 8.33 -14.16
N SER A 457 -27.70 9.14 -15.15
CA SER A 457 -26.39 9.07 -15.82
C SER A 457 -25.85 10.46 -16.11
N PHE A 458 -24.53 10.59 -16.01
CA PHE A 458 -23.76 11.75 -16.49
C PHE A 458 -22.91 11.29 -17.67
N SER A 459 -22.76 12.11 -18.71
CA SER A 459 -21.83 11.86 -19.81
C SER A 459 -20.39 12.12 -19.36
N ALA A 460 -19.83 11.20 -18.56
CA ALA A 460 -18.40 11.19 -18.29
C ALA A 460 -17.70 10.48 -19.47
N VAL A 461 -16.74 11.15 -20.11
CA VAL A 461 -15.92 10.53 -21.18
C VAL A 461 -15.12 9.33 -20.64
N ASN A 462 -14.81 9.31 -19.34
CA ASN A 462 -14.26 8.16 -18.62
C ASN A 462 -15.16 7.79 -17.43
N PRO A 463 -15.63 6.53 -17.29
CA PRO A 463 -16.37 6.11 -16.11
C PRO A 463 -15.46 6.22 -14.87
N SER A 464 -15.82 7.08 -13.91
CA SER A 464 -15.17 7.08 -12.60
C SER A 464 -15.39 5.72 -11.93
N TYR A 465 -14.39 5.23 -11.18
CA TYR A 465 -14.39 3.88 -10.57
C TYR A 465 -15.68 3.55 -9.79
N VAL A 466 -16.33 4.56 -9.19
CA VAL A 466 -17.57 4.40 -8.41
C VAL A 466 -18.86 4.50 -9.27
N SER A 467 -18.76 4.34 -10.60
CA SER A 467 -19.92 4.16 -11.50
C SER A 467 -20.20 2.69 -11.83
N LYS A 468 -19.25 1.80 -11.50
CA LYS A 468 -19.52 0.38 -11.29
C LYS A 468 -19.66 0.15 -9.79
N PRO A 469 -20.54 -0.78 -9.34
CA PRO A 469 -20.40 -1.30 -7.99
C PRO A 469 -18.95 -1.77 -7.83
N VAL A 470 -18.25 -1.27 -6.82
CA VAL A 470 -16.96 -1.86 -6.44
C VAL A 470 -17.28 -3.26 -5.96
N GLU A 471 -17.03 -4.27 -6.79
CA GLU A 471 -16.97 -5.66 -6.34
C GLU A 471 -15.87 -5.71 -5.29
N LEU A 472 -16.27 -5.76 -4.03
CA LEU A 472 -15.37 -6.06 -2.92
C LEU A 472 -14.97 -7.53 -3.09
N SER A 473 -13.81 -7.77 -3.68
CA SER A 473 -13.13 -9.05 -3.58
C SER A 473 -12.56 -9.15 -2.17
N TRP A 474 -13.35 -9.65 -1.24
CA TRP A 474 -12.88 -9.95 0.11
C TRP A 474 -11.83 -11.07 0.02
N THR A 475 -10.67 -10.87 0.66
CA THR A 475 -9.85 -12.01 1.09
C THR A 475 -10.48 -12.61 2.35
N GLU A 476 -10.38 -13.93 2.51
CA GLU A 476 -10.97 -14.70 3.63
C GLU A 476 -10.56 -14.14 5.02
N GLU A 477 -9.41 -13.45 5.09
CA GLU A 477 -8.90 -12.80 6.30
C GLU A 477 -9.70 -11.55 6.72
N GLN A 478 -10.26 -10.79 5.77
CA GLN A 478 -11.06 -9.59 6.09
C GLN A 478 -12.47 -9.94 6.58
N SER A 479 -13.00 -11.12 6.25
CA SER A 479 -14.26 -11.63 6.79
C SER A 479 -14.19 -12.03 8.27
N MET A 480 -12.98 -12.29 8.80
CA MET A 480 -12.80 -12.70 10.20
C MET A 480 -12.68 -11.53 11.17
N MET A 481 -12.28 -10.33 10.73
CA MET A 481 -12.09 -9.17 11.62
C MET A 481 -13.39 -8.40 11.94
N LEU A 482 -14.53 -8.81 11.37
CA LEU A 482 -15.86 -8.26 11.70
C LEU A 482 -16.64 -9.13 12.70
N TYR A 483 -15.99 -10.18 13.22
CA TYR A 483 -16.47 -10.98 14.34
C TYR A 483 -15.47 -10.90 15.49
N ASP A 484 -15.35 -9.71 16.08
CA ASP A 484 -14.99 -9.51 17.49
C ASP A 484 -15.70 -8.26 18.04
#